data_AF-A0A386USI3-F1
#
_entry.id   AF-A0A386USI3-F1
#
_cell.length_a   1.000
_cell.length_b   1.000
_cell.length_c   1.000
_cell.angle_alpha   90.00
_cell.angle_beta   90.00
_cell.angle_gamma   90.00
#
_symmetry.space_group_name_H-M   'P 1'
#
loop_
_entity.id
_entity.type
_entity.pdbx_description
1 polymer ?
#
loop_
_entity_poly.entity_id
_entity_poly.type
_entity_poly.pdbx_seq_one_letter_code
_entity_poly.pdbx_strand_id
1 'polypeptide(L)'
;MWIPYDIRASLKADSPPEAIRQSLADAEPREFLVGFFLRNPVTQAWEADIAVEGAPAEMAAAPDLPGARISFHGNDGGKLSEVIYRLDATAHDQALARAHADMQRRMLRWLVQIGRGLALAGWRIADPAHGARWRCTPFRPSAMRADHIPLDPMPPDLAPLAELFQRARNAPDAASRLLAAFALLHAARDHPALARADVPAFRVTQDMLIHSGAIACPEPLEGLDLGQLIAHLRPHHDRLVGPGGILAPVLDDLAGQRRLAQLANLADLAAHRLILAELRARQGAAADAALRAGA
;
A
#
# COMPACT_ATOMS: atom_id res chain seq x y z
N MET A 1 2.89 -5.06 -13.99
CA MET A 1 3.04 -3.69 -13.44
C MET A 1 3.27 -3.81 -11.95
N TRP A 2 4.33 -3.22 -11.42
CA TRP A 2 4.60 -3.25 -9.97
C TRP A 2 3.61 -2.32 -9.26
N ILE A 3 3.19 -2.61 -8.03
CA ILE A 3 2.25 -1.78 -7.27
C ILE A 3 2.96 -1.22 -6.03
N PRO A 4 2.69 0.05 -5.65
CA PRO A 4 3.47 0.71 -4.61
C PRO A 4 3.37 -0.10 -3.33
N TYR A 5 4.47 -0.11 -2.59
CA TYR A 5 4.72 -0.81 -1.34
C TYR A 5 3.56 -0.72 -0.33
N ASP A 6 2.52 -1.53 -0.52
CA ASP A 6 1.44 -1.62 0.44
C ASP A 6 1.74 -2.72 1.45
N ILE A 7 2.29 -2.28 2.57
CA ILE A 7 2.61 -3.08 3.75
C ILE A 7 1.40 -3.86 4.26
N ARG A 8 0.17 -3.45 3.88
CA ARG A 8 -1.08 -4.06 4.30
C ARG A 8 -1.52 -5.22 3.40
N ALA A 9 -0.72 -5.60 2.41
CA ALA A 9 -0.95 -6.80 1.60
C ALA A 9 -0.89 -8.11 2.43
N SER A 10 -1.21 -9.23 1.76
CA SER A 10 -1.21 -10.58 2.36
C SER A 10 0.15 -10.91 3.01
N LEU A 11 0.09 -11.48 4.21
CA LEU A 11 1.24 -12.06 4.88
C LEU A 11 1.81 -13.19 4.03
N LYS A 12 3.13 -13.17 3.81
CA LYS A 12 3.84 -14.23 3.09
C LYS A 12 4.58 -15.10 4.09
N ALA A 13 4.42 -16.41 3.96
CA ALA A 13 5.20 -17.38 4.71
C ALA A 13 6.70 -17.20 4.41
N ASP A 14 7.51 -17.24 5.46
CA ASP A 14 8.97 -17.09 5.42
C ASP A 14 9.70 -18.28 6.08
N SER A 15 8.94 -19.30 6.47
CA SER A 15 9.41 -20.56 7.07
C SER A 15 8.92 -21.76 6.24
N PRO A 16 9.46 -22.98 6.47
CA PRO A 16 9.02 -24.18 5.76
C PRO A 16 7.50 -24.42 5.87
N PRO A 17 6.85 -25.01 4.84
CA PRO A 17 5.40 -25.25 4.84
C PRO A 17 4.89 -26.04 6.04
N GLU A 18 5.72 -26.94 6.59
CA GLU A 18 5.35 -27.74 7.76
C GLU A 18 5.15 -26.88 9.01
N ALA A 19 6.08 -25.98 9.31
CA ALA A 19 5.96 -25.06 10.44
C ALA A 19 4.72 -24.16 10.30
N ILE A 20 4.46 -23.68 9.08
CA ILE A 20 3.26 -22.91 8.77
C ILE A 20 1.99 -23.73 9.05
N ARG A 21 1.92 -24.97 8.55
CA ARG A 21 0.76 -25.86 8.79
C ARG A 21 0.52 -26.12 10.26
N GLN A 22 1.57 -26.44 11.02
CA GLN A 22 1.47 -26.71 12.45
C GLN A 22 0.94 -25.48 13.20
N SER A 23 1.49 -24.30 12.93
CA SER A 23 1.03 -23.05 13.54
C SER A 23 -0.42 -22.71 13.17
N LEU A 24 -0.83 -22.94 11.91
CA LEU A 24 -2.21 -22.70 11.49
C LEU A 24 -3.21 -23.70 12.09
N ALA A 25 -2.75 -24.91 12.44
CA ALA A 25 -3.58 -25.95 13.04
C ALA A 25 -3.74 -25.79 14.56
N ASP A 26 -2.76 -25.17 15.23
CA ASP A 26 -2.82 -24.91 16.67
C ASP A 26 -3.71 -23.69 16.98
N ALA A 27 -4.81 -23.95 17.69
CA ALA A 27 -5.77 -22.95 18.16
C ALA A 27 -5.54 -22.53 19.62
N GLU A 28 -4.57 -23.13 20.31
CA GLU A 28 -4.27 -22.80 21.71
C GLU A 28 -3.63 -21.41 21.83
N PRO A 29 -3.95 -20.65 22.91
CA PRO A 29 -3.26 -19.41 23.21
C PRO A 29 -1.77 -19.63 23.43
N ARG A 30 -0.95 -18.87 22.70
CA ARG A 30 0.50 -18.91 22.79
C ARG A 30 1.13 -17.58 22.42
N GLU A 31 2.40 -17.45 22.74
CA GLU A 31 3.15 -16.23 22.47
C GLU A 31 3.41 -16.06 20.96
N PHE A 32 3.15 -14.86 20.45
CA PHE A 32 3.59 -14.40 19.13
C PHE A 32 4.49 -13.19 19.27
N LEU A 33 5.47 -13.08 18.37
CA LEU A 33 6.29 -11.88 18.21
C LEU A 33 5.85 -11.15 16.94
N VAL A 34 5.49 -9.87 17.06
CA VAL A 34 5.09 -9.02 15.93
C VAL A 34 6.05 -7.84 15.85
N GLY A 35 6.90 -7.83 14.83
CA GLY A 35 7.85 -6.76 14.55
C GLY A 35 7.31 -5.80 13.50
N PHE A 36 7.42 -4.49 13.77
CA PHE A 36 7.08 -3.40 12.86
C PHE A 36 8.35 -2.66 12.46
N PHE A 37 8.72 -2.75 11.18
CA PHE A 37 9.80 -1.95 10.63
C PHE A 37 9.30 -0.53 10.39
N LEU A 38 10.11 0.46 10.75
CA LEU A 38 9.80 1.87 10.60
C LEU A 38 10.58 2.48 9.45
N ARG A 39 10.01 3.51 8.84
CA ARG A 39 10.69 4.36 7.86
C ARG A 39 10.40 5.83 8.09
N ASN A 40 11.35 6.65 7.65
CA ASN A 40 11.16 8.07 7.49
C ASN A 40 10.46 8.32 6.13
N PRO A 41 9.26 8.90 6.11
CA PRO A 41 8.51 9.12 4.87
C PRO A 41 9.12 10.20 3.95
N VAL A 42 10.03 11.03 4.46
CA VAL A 42 10.74 12.06 3.68
C VAL A 42 11.96 11.47 2.99
N THR A 43 12.84 10.81 3.76
CA THR A 43 14.11 10.26 3.21
C THR A 43 13.97 8.85 2.66
N GLN A 44 12.85 8.16 2.95
CA GLN A 44 12.61 6.75 2.65
C GLN A 44 13.61 5.78 3.32
N ALA A 45 14.40 6.25 4.28
CA ALA A 45 15.30 5.42 5.07
C ALA A 45 14.50 4.50 6.01
N TRP A 46 14.97 3.26 6.21
CA TRP A 46 14.36 2.25 7.10
C TRP A 46 14.73 2.49 8.57
N GLU A 47 14.46 3.70 9.01
CA GLU A 47 14.67 4.19 10.36
C GLU A 47 13.69 5.33 10.62
N ALA A 48 13.41 5.59 11.88
CA ALA A 48 12.78 6.80 12.36
C ALA A 48 13.85 7.72 12.95
N ASP A 49 13.65 9.03 12.87
CA ASP A 49 14.51 10.02 13.55
C ASP A 49 14.16 10.09 15.05
N ILE A 50 14.23 8.94 15.71
CA ILE A 50 13.95 8.71 17.13
C ILE A 50 15.13 7.90 17.67
N ALA A 51 15.85 8.42 18.67
CA ALA A 51 16.92 7.68 19.31
C ALA A 51 16.34 6.59 20.24
N VAL A 52 16.96 5.41 20.26
CA VAL A 52 16.59 4.29 21.15
C VAL A 52 17.43 4.27 22.43
N GLU A 53 18.50 5.07 22.49
CA GLU A 53 19.37 5.16 23.66
C GLU A 53 18.57 5.51 24.93
N GLY A 54 18.77 4.73 25.99
CA GLY A 54 18.07 4.90 27.26
C GLY A 54 16.62 4.39 27.29
N ALA A 55 16.10 3.83 26.19
CA ALA A 55 14.81 3.15 26.22
C ALA A 55 14.88 1.91 27.13
N PRO A 56 13.83 1.61 27.92
CA PRO A 56 13.77 0.36 28.66
C PRO A 56 13.82 -0.83 27.70
N ALA A 57 14.49 -1.91 28.10
CA ALA A 57 14.61 -3.12 27.29
C ALA A 57 13.23 -3.66 26.85
N GLU A 58 12.26 -3.62 27.76
CA GLU A 58 10.85 -3.86 27.49
C GLU A 58 9.98 -2.89 28.29
N MET A 59 8.85 -2.51 27.72
CA MET A 59 7.78 -1.78 28.39
C MET A 59 6.44 -2.48 28.19
N ALA A 60 5.50 -2.28 29.11
CA ALA A 60 4.13 -2.71 28.90
C ALA A 60 3.53 -2.00 27.67
N ALA A 61 2.72 -2.73 26.90
CA ALA A 61 1.88 -2.13 25.87
C ALA A 61 0.77 -1.25 26.48
N ALA A 62 -0.09 -0.67 25.64
CA ALA A 62 -1.21 0.11 26.14
C ALA A 62 -2.17 -0.73 27.00
N PRO A 63 -2.96 -0.10 27.90
CA PRO A 63 -3.88 -0.80 28.79
C PRO A 63 -4.91 -1.70 28.09
N ASP A 64 -5.25 -1.41 26.84
CA ASP A 64 -6.16 -2.21 26.02
C ASP A 64 -5.50 -3.43 25.37
N LEU A 65 -4.20 -3.62 25.58
CA LEU A 65 -3.43 -4.81 25.19
C LEU A 65 -2.74 -5.45 26.41
N PRO A 66 -3.51 -5.99 27.37
CA PRO A 66 -2.97 -6.50 28.62
C PRO A 66 -2.01 -7.67 28.40
N GLY A 67 -0.95 -7.74 29.21
CA GLY A 67 0.08 -8.78 29.14
C GLY A 67 1.09 -8.60 28.00
N ALA A 68 0.81 -7.75 27.02
CA ALA A 68 1.74 -7.52 25.92
C ALA A 68 2.91 -6.63 26.34
N ARG A 69 4.09 -6.94 25.78
CA ARG A 69 5.34 -6.23 26.02
C ARG A 69 5.87 -5.68 24.70
N ILE A 70 6.48 -4.51 24.75
CA ILE A 70 7.04 -3.80 23.60
C ILE A 70 8.52 -3.56 23.84
N SER A 71 9.33 -3.79 22.82
CA SER A 71 10.75 -3.45 22.80
C SER A 71 11.09 -2.60 21.56
N PHE A 72 12.05 -1.69 21.72
CA PHE A 72 12.50 -0.76 20.68
C PHE A 72 13.89 -1.14 20.24
N HIS A 73 14.09 -1.27 18.94
CA HIS A 73 15.34 -1.74 18.35
C HIS A 73 15.90 -0.66 17.43
N GLY A 74 17.11 -0.24 17.73
CA GLY A 74 17.86 0.71 16.92
C GLY A 74 18.57 0.03 15.75
N ASN A 75 18.91 0.79 14.72
CA ASN A 75 19.94 0.39 13.76
C ASN A 75 21.36 0.65 14.32
N ASP A 76 22.38 0.43 13.49
CA ASP A 76 23.78 0.66 13.85
C ASP A 76 24.08 2.10 14.31
N GLY A 77 23.26 3.06 13.89
CA GLY A 77 23.34 4.47 14.31
C GLY A 77 22.50 4.81 15.55
N GLY A 78 21.90 3.82 16.22
CA GLY A 78 21.06 4.02 17.41
C GLY A 78 19.66 4.60 17.13
N LYS A 79 19.29 4.77 15.86
CA LYS A 79 17.98 5.27 15.43
C LYS A 79 16.97 4.14 15.36
N LEU A 80 15.75 4.39 15.82
CA LEU A 80 14.68 3.40 15.89
C LEU A 80 14.35 2.84 14.51
N SER A 81 14.62 1.56 14.30
CA SER A 81 14.38 0.86 13.04
C SER A 81 13.22 -0.13 13.15
N GLU A 82 13.02 -0.73 14.33
CA GLU A 82 11.99 -1.73 14.56
C GLU A 82 11.36 -1.63 15.96
N VAL A 83 10.06 -1.89 16.04
CA VAL A 83 9.32 -2.07 17.30
C VAL A 83 8.78 -3.49 17.34
N ILE A 84 9.11 -4.26 18.38
CA ILE A 84 8.67 -5.65 18.53
C ILE A 84 7.68 -5.75 19.69
N TYR A 85 6.50 -6.27 19.38
CA TYR A 85 5.49 -6.68 20.34
C TYR A 85 5.63 -8.17 20.64
N ARG A 86 5.53 -8.52 21.92
CA ARG A 86 5.35 -9.88 22.41
C ARG A 86 3.98 -9.95 23.06
N LEU A 87 3.10 -10.81 22.56
CA LEU A 87 1.72 -10.94 23.04
C LEU A 87 1.18 -12.36 22.83
N ASP A 88 0.28 -12.78 23.71
CA ASP A 88 -0.43 -14.05 23.55
C ASP A 88 -1.57 -13.89 22.55
N ALA A 89 -1.69 -14.84 21.62
CA ALA A 89 -2.79 -14.95 20.68
C ALA A 89 -3.02 -16.41 20.30
N THR A 90 -4.12 -16.69 19.61
CA THR A 90 -4.43 -18.03 19.06
C THR A 90 -3.98 -18.18 17.61
N ALA A 91 -3.75 -17.05 16.93
CA ALA A 91 -3.37 -17.01 15.53
C ALA A 91 -2.51 -15.78 15.20
N HIS A 92 -1.68 -15.92 14.16
CA HIS A 92 -0.74 -14.91 13.71
C HIS A 92 -1.42 -13.60 13.23
N ASP A 93 -2.57 -13.71 12.58
CA ASP A 93 -3.37 -12.57 12.10
C ASP A 93 -4.04 -11.81 13.25
N GLN A 94 -4.54 -12.53 14.25
CA GLN A 94 -5.04 -11.96 15.50
C GLN A 94 -3.93 -11.20 16.24
N ALA A 95 -2.74 -11.79 16.36
CA ALA A 95 -1.58 -11.14 16.98
C ALA A 95 -1.21 -9.84 16.25
N LEU A 96 -1.14 -9.89 14.91
CA LEU A 96 -0.84 -8.72 14.10
C LEU A 96 -1.90 -7.63 14.25
N ALA A 97 -3.19 -7.96 14.17
CA ALA A 97 -4.26 -6.97 14.27
C ALA A 97 -4.21 -6.21 15.60
N ARG A 98 -4.01 -6.94 16.71
CA ARG A 98 -3.92 -6.37 18.05
C ARG A 98 -2.68 -5.48 18.23
N ALA A 99 -1.51 -5.96 17.81
CA ALA A 99 -0.26 -5.20 17.90
C ALA A 99 -0.28 -3.95 16.98
N HIS A 100 -0.89 -4.07 15.80
CA HIS A 100 -1.01 -2.97 14.84
C HIS A 100 -1.91 -1.84 15.36
N ALA A 101 -3.03 -2.17 16.01
CA ALA A 101 -3.93 -1.18 16.61
C ALA A 101 -3.21 -0.31 17.66
N ASP A 102 -2.40 -0.93 18.53
CA ASP A 102 -1.59 -0.18 19.48
C ASP A 102 -0.50 0.66 18.79
N MET A 103 0.23 0.05 17.86
CA MET A 103 1.32 0.72 17.15
C MET A 103 0.83 1.96 16.40
N GLN A 104 -0.32 1.90 15.73
CA GLN A 104 -0.89 3.06 15.04
C GLN A 104 -1.16 4.23 15.97
N ARG A 105 -1.83 4.00 17.11
CA ARG A 105 -2.13 5.06 18.08
C ARG A 105 -0.85 5.65 18.66
N ARG A 106 0.14 4.80 18.94
CA ARG A 106 1.46 5.21 19.44
C ARG A 106 2.21 6.07 18.41
N MET A 107 2.21 5.65 17.15
CA MET A 107 2.80 6.42 16.05
C MET A 107 2.12 7.77 15.89
N LEU A 108 0.78 7.84 15.90
CA LEU A 108 0.06 9.11 15.83
C LEU A 108 0.44 10.05 16.98
N ARG A 109 0.55 9.53 18.20
CA ARG A 109 1.02 10.31 19.35
C ARG A 109 2.46 10.79 19.16
N TRP A 110 3.37 9.93 18.71
CA TRP A 110 4.77 10.32 18.43
C TRP A 110 4.88 11.37 17.34
N LEU A 111 4.11 11.25 16.25
CA LEU A 111 4.08 12.24 15.17
C LEU A 111 3.72 13.63 15.72
N VAL A 112 2.68 13.71 16.55
CA VAL A 112 2.23 14.97 17.15
C VAL A 112 3.22 15.52 18.18
N GLN A 113 3.81 14.66 19.01
CA GLN A 113 4.69 15.10 20.09
C GLN A 113 6.11 15.45 19.64
N ILE A 114 6.65 14.73 18.66
CA ILE A 114 8.05 14.85 18.22
C ILE A 114 8.14 15.73 16.95
N GLY A 115 7.07 15.81 16.16
CA GLY A 115 7.05 16.57 14.90
C GLY A 115 7.92 15.96 13.79
N ARG A 116 8.35 14.70 13.94
CA ARG A 116 9.12 13.96 12.94
C ARG A 116 8.23 13.01 12.17
N GLY A 117 8.44 12.90 10.86
CA GLY A 117 7.72 11.96 10.01
C GLY A 117 8.06 10.50 10.37
N LEU A 118 7.04 9.66 10.45
CA LEU A 118 7.17 8.25 10.78
C LEU A 118 6.08 7.45 10.05
N ALA A 119 6.47 6.37 9.41
CA ALA A 119 5.55 5.42 8.78
C ALA A 119 6.00 3.98 9.03
N LEU A 120 5.05 3.05 8.96
CA LEU A 120 5.39 1.64 8.89
C LEU A 120 6.01 1.36 7.52
N ALA A 121 7.18 0.71 7.53
CA ALA A 121 7.86 0.21 6.34
C ALA A 121 7.45 -1.23 6.03
N GLY A 122 7.05 -2.02 7.03
CA GLY A 122 6.61 -3.39 6.87
C GLY A 122 6.47 -4.07 8.23
N TRP A 123 6.11 -5.35 8.23
CA TRP A 123 6.04 -6.14 9.46
C TRP A 123 6.50 -7.57 9.26
N ARG A 124 6.86 -8.20 10.38
CA ARG A 124 7.14 -9.63 10.47
C ARG A 124 6.45 -10.22 11.69
N ILE A 125 6.10 -11.49 11.60
CA ILE A 125 5.47 -12.25 12.67
C ILE A 125 6.26 -13.52 12.86
N ALA A 126 6.53 -13.89 14.10
CA ALA A 126 7.04 -15.20 14.46
C ALA A 126 6.10 -15.85 15.47
N ASP A 127 5.84 -17.14 15.24
CA ASP A 127 5.30 -18.08 16.21
C ASP A 127 6.48 -18.94 16.71
N PRO A 128 7.05 -18.63 17.89
CA PRO A 128 8.20 -19.37 18.41
C PRO A 128 7.87 -20.83 18.72
N ALA A 129 6.63 -21.16 19.08
CA ALA A 129 6.23 -22.52 19.46
C ALA A 129 6.36 -23.50 18.29
N HIS A 130 6.06 -23.04 17.07
CA HIS A 130 6.14 -23.85 15.85
C HIS A 130 7.29 -23.47 14.91
N GLY A 131 8.10 -22.47 15.28
CA GLY A 131 9.13 -21.92 14.41
C GLY A 131 8.57 -21.29 13.11
N ALA A 132 7.29 -20.93 13.10
CA ALA A 132 6.62 -20.41 11.92
C ALA A 132 6.84 -18.90 11.79
N ARG A 133 7.07 -18.42 10.57
CA ARG A 133 7.38 -17.02 10.31
C ARG A 133 6.60 -16.49 9.12
N TRP A 134 6.14 -15.26 9.24
CA TRP A 134 5.52 -14.51 8.17
C TRP A 134 6.14 -13.13 8.07
N ARG A 135 6.10 -12.56 6.87
CA ARG A 135 6.48 -11.17 6.66
C ARG A 135 5.62 -10.50 5.61
N CYS A 136 5.49 -9.19 5.76
CA CYS A 136 5.09 -8.26 4.72
C CYS A 136 6.09 -7.10 4.76
N THR A 137 7.22 -7.30 4.08
CA THR A 137 8.24 -6.27 3.89
C THR A 137 8.31 -5.89 2.42
N PRO A 138 8.43 -4.61 2.09
CA PRO A 138 8.58 -4.17 0.72
C PRO A 138 9.84 -4.77 0.12
N PHE A 139 9.66 -5.58 -0.91
CA PHE A 139 10.77 -6.13 -1.70
C PHE A 139 11.20 -5.08 -2.72
N ARG A 140 12.50 -4.74 -2.74
CA ARG A 140 13.04 -3.87 -3.79
C ARG A 140 12.96 -4.64 -5.11
N PRO A 141 12.15 -4.22 -6.10
CA PRO A 141 12.11 -4.91 -7.38
C PRO A 141 13.51 -4.86 -8.02
N SER A 142 13.81 -5.87 -8.83
CA SER A 142 15.00 -5.84 -9.68
C SER A 142 15.01 -4.55 -10.50
N ALA A 143 16.17 -3.92 -10.59
CA ALA A 143 16.33 -2.74 -11.44
C ALA A 143 15.92 -3.12 -12.87
N MET A 144 14.99 -2.36 -13.45
CA MET A 144 14.70 -2.46 -14.87
C MET A 144 15.90 -1.90 -15.63
N ARG A 145 16.36 -2.62 -16.66
CA ARG A 145 17.22 -1.99 -17.66
C ARG A 145 16.38 -0.93 -18.34
N ALA A 146 16.78 0.33 -18.19
CA ALA A 146 16.23 1.37 -19.03
C ALA A 146 16.76 1.10 -20.43
N ASP A 147 15.88 0.74 -21.35
CA ASP A 147 16.18 0.89 -22.76
C ASP A 147 16.32 2.41 -22.93
N HIS A 148 17.55 2.92 -23.02
CA HIS A 148 17.87 4.36 -23.13
C HIS A 148 17.41 4.97 -24.47
N ILE A 149 16.31 4.45 -25.01
CA ILE A 149 15.60 4.96 -26.15
C ILE A 149 15.12 6.37 -25.76
N PRO A 150 15.46 7.41 -26.54
CA PRO A 150 14.95 8.74 -26.33
C PRO A 150 13.42 8.71 -26.30
N LEU A 151 12.83 9.14 -25.18
CA LEU A 151 11.39 9.31 -25.06
C LEU A 151 11.08 10.79 -25.28
N ASP A 152 10.07 11.06 -26.11
CA ASP A 152 9.52 12.41 -26.21
C ASP A 152 8.97 12.86 -24.84
N PRO A 153 9.04 14.16 -24.51
CA PRO A 153 8.41 14.70 -23.32
C PRO A 153 6.92 14.36 -23.23
N MET A 154 6.40 14.33 -22.01
CA MET A 154 4.96 14.17 -21.79
C MET A 154 4.18 15.27 -22.55
N PRO A 155 3.15 14.91 -23.36
CA PRO A 155 2.32 15.90 -24.03
C PRO A 155 1.72 16.92 -23.03
N PRO A 156 1.76 18.24 -23.32
CA PRO A 156 1.35 19.27 -22.36
C PRO A 156 -0.09 19.14 -21.85
N ASP A 157 -1.01 18.67 -22.69
CA ASP A 157 -2.42 18.45 -22.35
C ASP A 157 -2.63 17.22 -21.45
N LEU A 158 -1.75 16.23 -21.54
CA LEU A 158 -1.77 15.02 -20.71
C LEU A 158 -0.99 15.20 -19.39
N ALA A 159 -0.07 16.18 -19.33
CA ALA A 159 0.78 16.43 -18.18
C ALA A 159 0.02 16.58 -16.84
N PRO A 160 -1.10 17.32 -16.74
CA PRO A 160 -1.84 17.42 -15.47
C PRO A 160 -2.38 16.08 -14.97
N LEU A 161 -2.79 15.20 -15.89
CA LEU A 161 -3.27 13.86 -15.56
C LEU A 161 -2.10 12.94 -15.19
N ALA A 162 -0.96 13.06 -15.87
CA ALA A 162 0.27 12.37 -15.51
C ALA A 162 0.79 12.80 -14.13
N GLU A 163 0.63 14.07 -13.74
CA GLU A 163 0.93 14.54 -12.38
C GLU A 163 -0.02 13.94 -11.33
N LEU A 164 -1.32 13.82 -11.61
CA LEU A 164 -2.25 13.10 -10.72
C LEU A 164 -1.83 11.64 -10.55
N PHE A 165 -1.44 10.99 -11.64
CA PHE A 165 -0.90 9.64 -11.59
C PHE A 165 0.40 9.56 -10.78
N GLN A 166 1.32 10.51 -10.96
CA GLN A 166 2.54 10.59 -10.16
C GLN A 166 2.23 10.76 -8.67
N ARG A 167 1.25 11.59 -8.30
CA ARG A 167 0.79 11.76 -6.91
C ARG A 167 0.22 10.47 -6.34
N ALA A 168 -0.61 9.75 -7.09
CA ALA A 168 -1.12 8.44 -6.68
C ALA A 168 0.02 7.43 -6.49
N ARG A 169 0.95 7.40 -7.44
CA ARG A 169 2.05 6.46 -7.48
C ARG A 169 3.05 6.66 -6.35
N ASN A 170 3.32 7.91 -6.00
CA ASN A 170 4.26 8.31 -4.96
C ASN A 170 3.58 8.53 -3.60
N ALA A 171 2.27 8.26 -3.51
CA ALA A 171 1.52 8.46 -2.29
C ALA A 171 2.12 7.67 -1.12
N PRO A 172 2.34 8.30 0.05
CA PRO A 172 2.95 7.64 1.20
C PRO A 172 2.01 6.64 1.88
N ASP A 173 0.71 6.72 1.60
CA ASP A 173 -0.36 5.92 2.18
C ASP A 173 -1.49 5.64 1.17
N ALA A 174 -2.35 4.66 1.48
CA ALA A 174 -3.44 4.21 0.62
C ALA A 174 -4.57 5.25 0.44
N ALA A 175 -4.82 6.12 1.42
CA ALA A 175 -5.89 7.13 1.32
C ALA A 175 -5.49 8.20 0.30
N SER A 176 -4.27 8.74 0.42
CA SER A 176 -3.70 9.68 -0.54
C SER A 176 -3.64 9.08 -1.95
N ARG A 177 -3.27 7.79 -2.07
CA ARG A 177 -3.28 7.04 -3.34
C ARG A 177 -4.68 6.97 -3.94
N LEU A 178 -5.68 6.59 -3.13
CA LEU A 178 -7.05 6.48 -3.61
C LEU A 178 -7.58 7.84 -4.08
N LEU A 179 -7.39 8.92 -3.31
CA LEU A 179 -7.86 10.26 -3.67
C LEU A 179 -7.30 10.71 -5.04
N ALA A 180 -5.99 10.57 -5.24
CA ALA A 180 -5.34 10.98 -6.49
C ALA A 180 -5.72 10.08 -7.68
N ALA A 181 -5.73 8.76 -7.50
CA ALA A 181 -6.09 7.82 -8.56
C ALA A 181 -7.58 7.96 -8.93
N PHE A 182 -8.47 8.11 -7.94
CA PHE A 182 -9.90 8.29 -8.15
C PHE A 182 -10.21 9.55 -8.95
N ALA A 183 -9.53 10.67 -8.69
CA ALA A 183 -9.66 11.90 -9.47
C ALA A 183 -9.30 11.68 -10.95
N LEU A 184 -8.24 10.91 -11.23
CA LEU A 184 -7.84 10.55 -12.59
C LEU A 184 -8.86 9.64 -13.26
N LEU A 185 -9.35 8.59 -12.58
CA LEU A 185 -10.39 7.71 -13.13
C LEU A 185 -11.66 8.50 -13.48
N HIS A 186 -12.02 9.46 -12.64
CA HIS A 186 -13.12 10.39 -12.91
C HIS A 186 -12.87 11.23 -14.16
N ALA A 187 -11.69 11.84 -14.28
CA ALA A 187 -11.32 12.64 -15.45
C ALA A 187 -11.31 11.80 -16.73
N ALA A 188 -10.89 10.53 -16.66
CA ALA A 188 -10.79 9.65 -17.83
C ALA A 188 -12.12 9.39 -18.55
N ARG A 189 -13.27 9.67 -17.92
CA ARG A 189 -14.57 9.55 -18.58
C ARG A 189 -14.76 10.56 -19.71
N ASP A 190 -14.36 11.81 -19.48
CA ASP A 190 -14.79 12.94 -20.30
C ASP A 190 -13.64 13.90 -20.67
N HIS A 191 -12.44 13.73 -20.10
CA HIS A 191 -11.34 14.66 -20.33
C HIS A 191 -10.76 14.53 -21.75
N PRO A 192 -10.70 15.63 -22.55
CA PRO A 192 -10.28 15.57 -23.96
C PRO A 192 -8.90 14.94 -24.19
N ALA A 193 -7.96 15.14 -23.26
CA ALA A 193 -6.62 14.56 -23.36
C ALA A 193 -6.59 13.01 -23.27
N LEU A 194 -7.66 12.36 -22.83
CA LEU A 194 -7.78 10.89 -22.75
C LEU A 194 -8.76 10.31 -23.79
N ALA A 195 -9.11 11.08 -24.81
CA ALA A 195 -10.12 10.67 -25.80
C ALA A 195 -9.75 9.41 -26.60
N ARG A 196 -8.46 9.02 -26.66
CA ARG A 196 -7.97 7.83 -27.37
C ARG A 196 -7.62 6.67 -26.42
N ALA A 197 -7.90 6.79 -25.12
CA ALA A 197 -7.63 5.75 -24.13
C ALA A 197 -8.56 4.51 -24.24
N ASP A 198 -9.51 4.52 -25.18
CA ASP A 198 -10.55 3.48 -25.38
C ASP A 198 -11.28 3.09 -24.08
N VAL A 199 -11.76 4.12 -23.37
CA VAL A 199 -12.49 3.99 -22.12
C VAL A 199 -13.69 3.02 -22.22
N PRO A 200 -14.49 2.99 -23.30
CA PRO A 200 -15.58 2.03 -23.42
C PRO A 200 -15.14 0.55 -23.39
N ALA A 201 -13.92 0.24 -23.85
CA ALA A 201 -13.35 -1.10 -23.82
C ALA A 201 -12.68 -1.46 -22.49
N PHE A 202 -12.47 -0.50 -21.59
CA PHE A 202 -11.84 -0.77 -20.29
C PHE A 202 -12.63 -1.80 -19.48
N ARG A 203 -11.95 -2.85 -19.01
CA ARG A 203 -12.49 -3.82 -18.06
C ARG A 203 -11.46 -4.12 -16.98
N VAL A 204 -11.91 -4.30 -15.75
CA VAL A 204 -11.08 -4.83 -14.68
C VAL A 204 -10.75 -6.30 -14.99
N THR A 205 -9.47 -6.61 -15.18
CA THR A 205 -9.01 -7.97 -15.53
C THR A 205 -8.53 -8.73 -14.30
N GLN A 206 -8.52 -10.06 -14.36
CA GLN A 206 -7.92 -10.90 -13.31
C GLN A 206 -6.49 -10.48 -12.94
N ASP A 207 -5.64 -10.19 -13.94
CA ASP A 207 -4.28 -9.68 -13.71
C ASP A 207 -4.25 -8.41 -12.85
N MET A 208 -5.25 -7.54 -13.01
CA MET A 208 -5.34 -6.33 -12.20
C MET A 208 -5.66 -6.64 -10.76
N LEU A 209 -6.55 -7.60 -10.53
CA LEU A 209 -6.92 -8.06 -9.20
C LEU A 209 -5.76 -8.76 -8.50
N ILE A 210 -5.00 -9.59 -9.22
CA ILE A 210 -3.80 -10.25 -8.70
C ILE A 210 -2.76 -9.21 -8.30
N HIS A 211 -2.43 -8.27 -9.18
CA HIS A 211 -1.41 -7.27 -8.90
C HIS A 211 -1.82 -6.34 -7.75
N SER A 212 -3.08 -5.89 -7.71
CA SER A 212 -3.58 -5.01 -6.65
C SER A 212 -3.78 -5.70 -5.31
N GLY A 213 -3.80 -7.03 -5.30
CA GLY A 213 -4.20 -7.83 -4.15
C GLY A 213 -5.72 -7.85 -3.93
N ALA A 214 -6.50 -7.22 -4.80
CA ALA A 214 -7.96 -7.16 -4.74
C ALA A 214 -8.64 -8.47 -5.19
N ILE A 215 -7.88 -9.47 -5.66
CA ILE A 215 -8.40 -10.82 -5.96
C ILE A 215 -8.99 -11.51 -4.72
N ALA A 216 -8.55 -11.11 -3.53
CA ALA A 216 -9.05 -11.60 -2.26
C ALA A 216 -10.23 -10.77 -1.70
N CYS A 217 -10.69 -9.74 -2.43
CA CYS A 217 -11.88 -9.00 -2.04
C CYS A 217 -13.12 -9.89 -2.20
N PRO A 218 -14.08 -9.85 -1.25
CA PRO A 218 -15.29 -10.66 -1.33
C PRO A 218 -16.24 -10.19 -2.45
N GLU A 219 -16.17 -8.92 -2.85
CA GLU A 219 -16.99 -8.39 -3.94
C GLU A 219 -16.45 -8.79 -5.33
N PRO A 220 -17.33 -9.09 -6.30
CA PRO A 220 -16.89 -9.39 -7.67
C PRO A 220 -16.43 -8.11 -8.36
N LEU A 221 -15.10 -7.96 -8.48
CA LEU A 221 -14.47 -6.81 -9.13
C LEU A 221 -14.07 -7.10 -10.59
N GLU A 222 -13.99 -8.37 -10.99
CA GLU A 222 -13.60 -8.75 -12.35
C GLU A 222 -14.68 -8.38 -13.35
N GLY A 223 -14.28 -7.87 -14.52
CA GLY A 223 -15.18 -7.51 -15.60
C GLY A 223 -15.89 -6.17 -15.44
N LEU A 224 -15.70 -5.45 -14.32
CA LEU A 224 -16.27 -4.12 -14.15
C LEU A 224 -15.75 -3.16 -15.23
N ASP A 225 -16.65 -2.38 -15.84
CA ASP A 225 -16.28 -1.23 -16.66
C ASP A 225 -15.79 -0.06 -15.80
N LEU A 226 -15.32 1.03 -16.44
CA LEU A 226 -14.78 2.18 -15.71
C LEU A 226 -15.84 2.85 -14.83
N GLY A 227 -17.08 2.97 -15.30
CA GLY A 227 -18.18 3.59 -14.56
C GLY A 227 -18.54 2.78 -13.31
N GLN A 228 -18.62 1.45 -13.46
CA GLN A 228 -18.86 0.52 -12.37
C GLN A 228 -17.72 0.51 -11.35
N LEU A 229 -16.46 0.52 -11.80
CA LEU A 229 -15.30 0.64 -10.90
C LEU A 229 -15.35 1.95 -10.10
N ILE A 230 -15.62 3.09 -10.75
CA ILE A 230 -15.76 4.38 -10.06
C ILE A 230 -16.91 4.35 -9.05
N ALA A 231 -18.06 3.77 -9.42
CA ALA A 231 -19.20 3.63 -8.52
C ALA A 231 -18.84 2.77 -7.29
N HIS A 232 -18.06 1.70 -7.49
CA HIS A 232 -17.59 0.84 -6.41
C HIS A 232 -16.59 1.54 -5.48
N LEU A 233 -15.70 2.38 -6.02
CA LEU A 233 -14.69 3.10 -5.24
C LEU A 233 -15.27 4.31 -4.49
N ARG A 234 -16.39 4.88 -4.95
CA ARG A 234 -16.97 6.12 -4.41
C ARG A 234 -17.24 6.08 -2.90
N PRO A 235 -17.87 5.06 -2.31
CA PRO A 235 -18.11 5.04 -0.86
C PRO A 235 -16.81 5.08 -0.05
N HIS A 236 -15.73 4.50 -0.58
CA HIS A 236 -14.42 4.52 0.05
C HIS A 236 -13.73 5.87 -0.10
N HIS A 237 -13.85 6.51 -1.27
CA HIS A 237 -13.38 7.87 -1.52
C HIS A 237 -14.09 8.89 -0.62
N ASP A 238 -15.43 8.90 -0.62
CA ASP A 238 -16.23 9.91 0.06
C ASP A 238 -16.03 9.82 1.59
N ARG A 239 -15.80 8.62 2.11
CA ARG A 239 -15.45 8.42 3.52
C ARG A 239 -14.14 9.08 3.91
N LEU A 240 -13.17 9.21 3.00
CA LEU A 240 -11.87 9.82 3.31
C LEU A 240 -11.96 11.34 3.46
N VAL A 241 -12.98 11.97 2.88
CA VAL A 241 -13.20 13.42 2.98
C VAL A 241 -14.32 13.66 3.99
N GLY A 242 -13.94 13.87 5.25
CA GLY A 242 -14.88 14.13 6.34
C GLY A 242 -15.56 15.51 6.24
N PRO A 243 -16.53 15.79 7.14
CA PRO A 243 -17.19 17.10 7.22
C PRO A 243 -16.17 18.23 7.34
N GLY A 244 -16.35 19.30 6.56
CA GLY A 244 -15.43 20.44 6.55
C GLY A 244 -14.13 20.24 5.76
N GLY A 245 -14.02 19.15 4.97
CA GLY A 245 -12.83 18.86 4.16
C GLY A 245 -11.65 18.28 4.95
N ILE A 246 -11.88 17.86 6.19
CA ILE A 246 -10.87 17.23 7.04
C ILE A 246 -10.77 15.75 6.64
N LEU A 247 -9.56 15.25 6.42
CA LEU A 247 -9.36 13.83 6.15
C LEU A 247 -9.87 12.99 7.32
N ALA A 248 -10.82 12.10 7.06
CA ALA A 248 -11.30 11.18 8.07
C ALA A 248 -10.19 10.18 8.44
N PRO A 249 -10.19 9.63 9.67
CA PRO A 249 -9.30 8.54 10.02
C PRO A 249 -9.44 7.39 9.01
N VAL A 250 -8.30 6.93 8.51
CA VAL A 250 -8.24 5.67 7.77
C VAL A 250 -8.78 4.59 8.70
N LEU A 251 -9.78 3.83 8.24
CA LEU A 251 -10.52 2.76 8.97
C LEU A 251 -9.82 2.26 10.24
N ASP A 252 -10.53 2.24 11.36
CA ASP A 252 -9.94 2.02 12.69
C ASP A 252 -9.31 0.62 12.86
N ASP A 253 -9.64 -0.32 11.98
CA ASP A 253 -9.15 -1.69 12.02
C ASP A 253 -8.20 -2.03 10.86
N LEU A 254 -7.35 -3.03 11.10
CA LEU A 254 -6.40 -3.50 10.09
C LEU A 254 -7.14 -4.01 8.84
N ALA A 255 -8.26 -4.72 9.01
CA ALA A 255 -9.02 -5.28 7.89
C ALA A 255 -9.53 -4.19 6.92
N GLY A 256 -10.13 -3.11 7.45
CA GLY A 256 -10.56 -1.98 6.65
C GLY A 256 -9.38 -1.28 5.96
N GLN A 257 -8.25 -1.14 6.64
CA GLN A 257 -7.05 -0.56 6.05
C GLN A 257 -6.45 -1.42 4.92
N ARG A 258 -6.49 -2.75 5.05
CA ARG A 258 -6.10 -3.70 3.98
C ARG A 258 -7.02 -3.56 2.76
N ARG A 259 -8.33 -3.48 3.01
CA ARG A 259 -9.32 -3.29 1.94
C ARG A 259 -9.10 -1.97 1.21
N LEU A 260 -8.90 -0.87 1.93
CA LEU A 260 -8.60 0.42 1.32
C LEU A 260 -7.32 0.36 0.47
N ALA A 261 -6.27 -0.28 0.97
CA ALA A 261 -5.03 -0.51 0.25
C ALA A 261 -5.24 -1.25 -1.09
N GLN A 262 -5.97 -2.36 -1.08
CA GLN A 262 -6.29 -3.14 -2.26
C GLN A 262 -7.05 -2.31 -3.31
N LEU A 263 -8.06 -1.57 -2.87
CA LEU A 263 -8.86 -0.71 -3.75
C LEU A 263 -8.07 0.49 -4.29
N ALA A 264 -7.22 1.10 -3.48
CA ALA A 264 -6.33 2.18 -3.90
C ALA A 264 -5.31 1.69 -4.95
N ASN A 265 -4.78 0.48 -4.76
CA ASN A 265 -3.87 -0.17 -5.71
C ASN A 265 -4.56 -0.50 -7.03
N LEU A 266 -5.81 -0.97 -6.97
CA LEU A 266 -6.61 -1.23 -8.16
C LEU A 266 -6.90 0.07 -8.92
N ALA A 267 -7.20 1.16 -8.21
CA ALA A 267 -7.40 2.47 -8.82
C ALA A 267 -6.13 3.02 -9.49
N ASP A 268 -4.96 2.95 -8.83
CA ASP A 268 -3.64 3.31 -9.38
C ASP A 268 -3.35 2.53 -10.68
N LEU A 269 -3.60 1.22 -10.65
CA LEU A 269 -3.38 0.34 -11.79
C LEU A 269 -4.30 0.66 -12.98
N ALA A 270 -5.58 0.92 -12.70
CA ALA A 270 -6.54 1.34 -13.72
C ALA A 270 -6.14 2.69 -14.33
N ALA A 271 -5.74 3.65 -13.50
CA ALA A 271 -5.27 4.96 -13.93
C ALA A 271 -4.05 4.87 -14.85
N HIS A 272 -3.04 4.08 -14.48
CA HIS A 272 -1.89 3.83 -15.33
C HIS A 272 -2.29 3.21 -16.68
N ARG A 273 -3.19 2.22 -16.68
CA ARG A 273 -3.64 1.58 -17.93
C ARG A 273 -4.27 2.58 -18.89
N LEU A 274 -5.10 3.50 -18.40
CA LEU A 274 -5.76 4.53 -19.21
C LEU A 274 -4.75 5.53 -19.79
N ILE A 275 -3.83 6.05 -18.96
CA ILE A 275 -2.76 6.95 -19.45
C ILE A 275 -1.88 6.25 -20.49
N LEU A 276 -1.49 5.00 -20.24
CA LEU A 276 -0.63 4.26 -21.15
C LEU A 276 -1.34 3.94 -22.47
N ALA A 277 -2.65 3.61 -22.43
CA ALA A 277 -3.44 3.41 -23.63
C ALA A 277 -3.48 4.68 -24.49
N GLU A 278 -3.73 5.84 -23.88
CA GLU A 278 -3.69 7.13 -24.58
C GLU A 278 -2.33 7.39 -25.24
N LEU A 279 -1.23 7.23 -24.49
CA LEU A 279 0.13 7.45 -25.01
C LEU A 279 0.44 6.53 -26.20
N ARG A 280 0.07 5.25 -26.10
CA ARG A 280 0.26 4.29 -27.20
C ARG A 280 -0.57 4.65 -28.42
N ALA A 281 -1.83 5.07 -28.23
CA ALA A 281 -2.70 5.49 -29.33
C ALA A 281 -2.17 6.74 -30.04
N ARG A 282 -1.61 7.71 -29.29
CA ARG A 282 -0.93 8.89 -29.86
C ARG A 282 0.30 8.52 -30.68
N GLN A 283 1.13 7.60 -30.16
CA GLN A 283 2.34 7.12 -30.87
C GLN A 283 1.98 6.38 -32.16
N GLY A 284 0.97 5.51 -32.13
CA GLY A 284 0.47 4.82 -33.32
C GLY A 284 -0.05 5.80 -34.38
N ALA A 285 -0.87 6.78 -33.97
CA ALA A 285 -1.39 7.80 -34.88
C ALA A 285 -0.29 8.67 -35.50
N ALA A 286 0.77 9.00 -34.75
CA ALA A 286 1.92 9.75 -35.24
C ALA A 286 2.74 8.93 -36.25
N ALA A 287 2.96 7.65 -35.99
CA ALA A 287 3.65 6.74 -36.91
C ALA A 287 2.88 6.59 -38.23
N ASP A 288 1.56 6.37 -38.16
CA ASP A 288 0.69 6.27 -39.34
C ASP A 288 0.68 7.56 -40.17
N ALA A 289 0.66 8.73 -39.51
CA ALA A 289 0.72 10.02 -40.19
C ALA A 289 2.07 10.24 -40.91
N ALA A 290 3.19 9.85 -40.29
CA ALA A 290 4.51 9.93 -40.89
C ALA A 290 4.64 9.01 -42.12
N LEU A 291 4.10 7.79 -42.04
CA LEU A 291 4.03 6.85 -43.16
C LEU A 291 3.23 7.41 -44.35
N ARG A 292 2.11 8.11 -44.09
CA ARG A 292 1.29 8.74 -45.14
C ARG A 292 1.90 10.00 -45.73
N ALA A 293 2.69 10.75 -44.96
CA ALA A 293 3.36 11.97 -45.43
C ALA A 293 4.64 11.68 -46.23
N GLY A 294 5.20 10.47 -46.11
CA GLY A 294 6.36 10.01 -46.87
C GLY A 294 6.04 9.17 -48.12
N ALA A 295 4.75 9.00 -48.45
CA ALA A 295 4.24 8.32 -49.65
C ALA A 295 3.66 9.35 -50.64
#